data_AF-A0A3E4VW74-F1
#
_entry.id   AF-A0A3E4VW74-F1
#
_cell.length_a   1.000
_cell.length_b   1.000
_cell.length_c   1.000
_cell.angle_alpha   90.00
_cell.angle_beta   90.00
_cell.angle_gamma   90.00
#
_symmetry.space_group_name_H-M   'P 1'
#
loop_
_entity.id
_entity.type
_entity.pdbx_description
1 polymer ?
#
loop_
_entity_poly.entity_id
_entity_poly.type
_entity_poly.pdbx_seq_one_letter_code
_entity_poly.pdbx_strand_id
1 'polypeptide(L)'
;MVHSKYYKELKQYLEDYHPNLVKDEEFITTRSELAQETFIECSREGMNIEECQNEVNEVLYSGLHFSLYQLVEDIIEEMNLSFSDKDKFIMQMFLLIQPIAEKYKLDDNFERTSEYDKLYTEISQHINQYIKDYELQ
;
A
#
# COMPACT_ATOMS: atom_id res chain seq x y z
N MET A 1 26.36 -4.37 -3.11
CA MET A 1 25.43 -5.36 -2.53
C MET A 1 24.55 -5.87 -3.66
N VAL A 2 24.36 -7.17 -3.82
CA VAL A 2 23.47 -7.72 -4.84
C VAL A 2 22.12 -7.96 -4.16
N HIS A 3 21.09 -7.21 -4.55
CA HIS A 3 19.75 -7.36 -3.97
C HIS A 3 19.09 -8.66 -4.44
N SER A 4 18.41 -9.35 -3.52
CA SER A 4 17.68 -10.59 -3.78
C SER A 4 16.52 -10.36 -4.77
N LYS A 5 15.95 -11.45 -5.29
CA LYS A 5 14.71 -11.40 -6.10
C LYS A 5 13.59 -10.70 -5.33
N TYR A 6 13.34 -11.12 -4.09
CA TYR A 6 12.27 -10.60 -3.24
C TYR A 6 12.46 -9.14 -2.84
N TYR A 7 13.70 -8.66 -2.73
CA TYR A 7 13.96 -7.23 -2.51
C TYR A 7 13.40 -6.40 -3.67
N LYS A 8 13.66 -6.82 -4.92
CA LYS A 8 13.21 -6.09 -6.11
C LYS A 8 11.69 -6.15 -6.26
N GLU A 9 11.10 -7.31 -5.97
CA GLU A 9 9.65 -7.50 -6.01
C GLU A 9 8.95 -6.63 -4.98
N LEU A 10 9.40 -6.66 -3.71
CA LEU A 10 8.83 -5.82 -2.67
C LEU A 10 9.01 -4.33 -3.00
N LYS A 11 10.20 -3.92 -3.45
CA LYS A 11 10.44 -2.51 -3.79
C LYS A 11 9.51 -2.02 -4.90
N GLN A 12 9.32 -2.79 -5.97
CA GLN A 12 8.36 -2.44 -7.03
C GLN A 12 6.94 -2.37 -6.47
N TYR A 13 6.54 -3.34 -5.65
CA TYR A 13 5.21 -3.34 -5.03
C TYR A 13 4.98 -2.10 -4.15
N LEU A 14 5.99 -1.66 -3.39
CA LEU A 14 5.89 -0.44 -2.60
C LEU A 14 5.87 0.83 -3.48
N GLU A 15 6.58 0.84 -4.61
CA GLU A 15 6.53 1.96 -5.56
C GLU A 15 5.13 2.15 -6.13
N ASP A 16 4.42 1.05 -6.39
CA ASP A 16 3.08 1.07 -6.96
C ASP A 16 2.01 1.37 -5.90
N TYR A 17 2.10 0.78 -4.71
CA TYR A 17 1.00 0.78 -3.74
C TYR A 17 1.30 1.46 -2.40
N HIS A 18 2.57 1.63 -2.01
CA HIS A 18 2.94 2.15 -0.69
C HIS A 18 4.13 3.12 -0.77
N PRO A 19 3.98 4.25 -1.50
CA PRO A 19 5.09 5.15 -1.80
C PRO A 19 5.75 5.75 -0.56
N ASN A 20 5.07 5.75 0.59
CA ASN A 20 5.62 6.16 1.88
C ASN A 20 6.69 5.19 2.45
N LEU A 21 6.69 3.93 2.02
CA LEU A 21 7.62 2.90 2.50
C LEU A 21 8.80 2.63 1.57
N VAL A 22 8.78 3.16 0.33
CA VAL A 22 9.81 2.91 -0.69
C VAL A 22 11.22 3.30 -0.25
N LYS A 23 11.34 4.29 0.65
CA LYS A 23 12.63 4.77 1.17
C LYS A 23 13.04 4.11 2.48
N ASP A 24 12.21 3.23 3.03
CA ASP A 24 12.51 2.48 4.25
C ASP A 24 13.36 1.25 3.89
N GLU A 25 14.66 1.48 3.76
CA GLU A 25 15.63 0.45 3.35
C GLU A 25 15.71 -0.69 4.37
N GLU A 26 15.51 -0.41 5.66
CA GLU A 26 15.53 -1.41 6.73
C GLU A 26 14.30 -2.32 6.63
N PHE A 27 13.11 -1.73 6.41
CA PHE A 27 11.88 -2.48 6.15
C PHE A 27 12.02 -3.40 4.94
N ILE A 28 12.50 -2.87 3.80
CA ILE A 28 12.61 -3.64 2.55
C ILE A 28 13.64 -4.76 2.70
N THR A 29 14.82 -4.45 3.26
CA THR A 29 15.90 -5.43 3.42
C THR A 29 15.45 -6.56 4.34
N THR A 30 15.00 -6.23 5.55
CA THR A 30 14.60 -7.23 6.57
C THR A 30 13.49 -8.13 6.05
N ARG A 31 12.46 -7.56 5.43
CA ARG A 31 11.32 -8.34 4.92
C ARG A 31 11.70 -9.22 3.73
N SER A 32 12.55 -8.71 2.82
CA SER A 32 13.00 -9.49 1.67
C SER A 32 13.96 -10.63 2.04
N GLU A 33 14.78 -10.46 3.08
CA GLU A 33 15.64 -11.51 3.62
C GLU A 33 14.81 -12.59 4.30
N LEU A 34 13.83 -12.21 5.12
CA LEU A 34 12.90 -13.16 5.74
C LEU A 34 12.14 -13.97 4.69
N ALA A 35 11.64 -13.32 3.63
CA ALA A 35 11.00 -14.01 2.51
C ALA A 35 11.94 -15.01 1.82
N GLN A 36 13.22 -14.66 1.66
CA GLN A 36 14.21 -15.57 1.10
C GLN A 36 14.45 -16.78 2.00
N GLU A 37 14.54 -16.58 3.31
CA GLU A 37 14.68 -17.65 4.30
C GLU A 37 13.45 -18.57 4.30
N THR A 38 12.24 -18.02 4.26
CA THR A 38 10.99 -18.78 4.16
C THR A 38 10.99 -19.73 2.97
N PHE A 39 11.37 -19.24 1.78
CA PHE A 39 11.45 -20.12 0.60
C PHE A 39 12.42 -21.28 0.79
N ILE A 40 13.58 -21.01 1.40
CA ILE A 40 14.62 -22.02 1.65
C ILE A 40 14.12 -23.07 2.63
N GLU A 41 13.47 -22.67 3.72
CA GLU A 41 12.95 -23.62 4.71
C GLU A 41 11.79 -24.44 4.14
N CYS A 42 10.80 -23.83 3.48
CA CYS A 42 9.72 -24.58 2.82
C CYS A 42 10.26 -25.61 1.81
N SER A 43 11.29 -25.23 1.03
CA SER A 43 11.95 -26.15 0.09
C SER A 43 12.63 -27.32 0.81
N ARG A 44 13.26 -27.08 1.97
CA ARG A 44 13.88 -28.12 2.80
C ARG A 44 12.85 -29.06 3.42
N GLU A 45 11.67 -28.56 3.73
CA GLU A 45 10.53 -29.35 4.22
C GLU A 45 9.88 -30.20 3.11
N GLY A 46 10.33 -30.07 1.86
CA GLY A 46 9.86 -30.87 0.73
C GLY A 46 8.59 -30.34 0.07
N MET A 47 8.18 -29.12 0.41
CA MET A 47 7.10 -28.43 -0.29
C MET A 47 7.49 -28.16 -1.74
N ASN A 48 6.48 -28.09 -2.61
CA ASN A 48 6.71 -27.72 -4.00
C ASN A 48 6.90 -26.19 -4.14
N ILE A 49 7.33 -25.74 -5.32
CA ILE A 49 7.64 -24.33 -5.57
C ILE A 49 6.44 -23.41 -5.34
N GLU A 50 5.23 -23.84 -5.70
CA GLU A 50 4.01 -23.05 -5.53
C GLU A 50 3.66 -22.88 -4.05
N GLU A 51 3.72 -23.97 -3.28
CA GLU A 51 3.52 -23.96 -1.82
C GLU A 51 4.55 -23.03 -1.13
N CYS A 52 5.83 -23.16 -1.48
CA CYS A 52 6.87 -22.27 -0.96
C CYS A 52 6.59 -20.80 -1.31
N GLN A 53 6.15 -20.52 -2.54
CA GLN A 53 5.88 -19.17 -2.98
C GLN A 53 4.65 -18.57 -2.28
N ASN A 54 3.67 -19.37 -1.89
CA ASN A 54 2.53 -18.90 -1.09
C ASN A 54 3.00 -18.44 0.30
N GLU A 55 3.80 -19.24 0.99
CA GLU A 55 4.38 -18.86 2.30
C GLU A 55 5.26 -17.61 2.20
N VAL A 56 6.04 -17.49 1.12
CA VAL A 56 6.81 -16.28 0.82
C VAL A 56 5.92 -15.07 0.66
N ASN A 57 4.81 -15.18 -0.08
CA ASN A 57 3.91 -14.06 -0.32
C ASN A 57 3.27 -13.58 0.98
N GLU A 58 2.87 -14.50 1.87
CA GLU A 58 2.36 -14.15 3.20
C GLU A 58 3.40 -13.33 3.97
N VAL A 59 4.67 -13.73 3.96
CA VAL A 59 5.74 -12.97 4.63
C VAL A 59 6.04 -11.62 3.95
N LEU A 60 6.09 -11.61 2.62
CA LEU A 60 6.55 -10.47 1.84
C LEU A 60 5.52 -9.34 1.83
N TYR A 61 4.22 -9.68 1.84
CA TYR A 61 3.12 -8.72 1.68
C TYR A 61 2.21 -8.58 2.92
N SER A 62 2.49 -9.29 4.02
CA SER A 62 1.73 -9.11 5.26
C SER A 62 1.77 -7.65 5.75
N GLY A 63 0.60 -7.12 6.07
CA GLY A 63 0.36 -5.75 6.48
C GLY A 63 0.34 -4.75 5.31
N LEU A 64 0.51 -5.21 4.06
CA LEU A 64 0.57 -4.37 2.87
C LEU A 64 -0.60 -4.61 1.90
N HIS A 65 -1.53 -5.52 2.20
CA HIS A 65 -2.62 -5.81 1.26
C HIS A 65 -3.59 -4.63 1.11
N PHE A 66 -3.93 -3.97 2.21
CA PHE A 66 -4.69 -2.72 2.14
C PHE A 66 -3.76 -1.54 1.88
N SER A 67 -3.97 -0.81 0.78
CA SER A 67 -3.25 0.42 0.47
C SER A 67 -4.13 1.64 0.66
N LEU A 68 -3.76 2.48 1.63
CA LEU A 68 -4.35 3.79 1.82
C LEU A 68 -4.04 4.74 0.64
N TYR A 69 -2.87 4.58 0.01
CA TYR A 69 -2.50 5.37 -1.16
C TYR A 69 -3.41 5.04 -2.35
N GLN A 70 -3.63 3.75 -2.63
CA GLN A 70 -4.53 3.29 -3.69
C GLN A 70 -5.95 3.77 -3.45
N LEU A 71 -6.46 3.68 -2.20
CA LEU A 71 -7.78 4.21 -1.86
C LEU A 71 -7.92 5.70 -2.21
N VAL A 72 -6.89 6.51 -1.96
CA VAL A 72 -6.90 7.93 -2.31
C VAL A 72 -6.85 8.14 -3.82
N GLU A 73 -6.04 7.36 -4.54
CA GLU A 73 -6.00 7.36 -6.00
C GLU A 73 -7.38 7.05 -6.59
N ASP A 74 -7.99 5.93 -6.20
CA ASP A 74 -9.30 5.48 -6.67
C ASP A 74 -10.37 6.56 -6.45
N ILE A 75 -10.44 7.14 -5.26
CA ILE A 75 -11.38 8.22 -4.92
C ILE A 75 -11.18 9.43 -5.84
N ILE A 76 -9.92 9.81 -6.13
CA ILE A 76 -9.62 10.95 -7.01
C ILE A 76 -9.97 10.65 -8.46
N GLU A 77 -9.75 9.42 -8.92
CA GLU A 77 -10.13 8.98 -10.27
C GLU A 77 -11.65 9.05 -10.46
N GLU A 78 -12.42 8.57 -9.47
CA GLU A 78 -13.89 8.61 -9.48
C GLU A 78 -14.46 10.03 -9.54
N MET A 79 -13.74 11.03 -9.01
CA MET A 79 -14.17 12.44 -9.05
C MET A 79 -14.06 13.08 -10.44
N ASN A 80 -13.45 12.42 -11.44
CA ASN A 80 -13.35 12.91 -12.82
C ASN A 80 -12.74 14.33 -12.96
N LEU A 81 -11.76 14.65 -12.11
CA LEU A 81 -11.14 15.98 -12.05
C LEU A 81 -10.11 16.19 -13.17
N SER A 82 -10.08 17.40 -13.73
CA SER A 82 -9.15 17.81 -14.79
C SER A 82 -7.88 18.41 -14.20
N PHE A 83 -7.04 17.59 -13.57
CA PHE A 83 -5.72 18.03 -13.10
C PHE A 83 -4.65 17.86 -14.17
N SER A 84 -3.74 18.84 -14.27
CA SER A 84 -2.55 18.74 -15.11
C SER A 84 -1.48 17.81 -14.53
N ASP A 85 -1.52 17.57 -13.21
CA ASP A 85 -0.56 16.76 -12.46
C ASP A 85 -1.28 15.96 -11.37
N LYS A 86 -1.91 14.84 -11.77
CA LYS A 86 -2.73 13.99 -10.89
C LYS A 86 -1.89 13.34 -9.79
N ASP A 87 -0.74 12.77 -10.13
CA ASP A 87 0.13 12.05 -9.19
C ASP A 87 0.56 12.95 -8.02
N LYS A 88 0.90 14.21 -8.31
CA LYS A 88 1.23 15.19 -7.28
C LYS A 88 0.04 15.49 -6.37
N PHE A 89 -1.17 15.58 -6.94
CA PHE A 89 -2.38 15.80 -6.16
C PHE A 89 -2.72 14.59 -5.29
N ILE A 90 -2.60 13.37 -5.81
CA ILE A 90 -2.79 12.12 -5.07
C ILE A 90 -1.83 12.08 -3.88
N MET A 91 -0.53 12.30 -4.10
CA MET A 91 0.46 12.32 -3.02
C MET A 91 0.18 13.40 -1.99
N GLN A 92 -0.27 14.58 -2.43
CA GLN A 92 -0.65 15.65 -1.51
C GLN A 92 -1.85 15.24 -0.64
N MET A 93 -2.90 14.68 -1.24
CA MET A 93 -4.10 14.24 -0.51
C MET A 93 -3.75 13.09 0.44
N PHE A 94 -2.97 12.11 -0.02
CA PHE A 94 -2.49 11.00 0.79
C PHE A 94 -1.78 11.47 2.07
N LEU A 95 -0.96 12.51 2.00
CA LEU A 95 -0.31 13.11 3.17
C LEU A 95 -1.29 13.84 4.09
N LEU A 96 -2.28 14.56 3.53
CA LEU A 96 -3.26 15.32 4.32
C LEU A 96 -4.26 14.42 5.06
N ILE A 97 -4.57 13.24 4.53
CA ILE A 97 -5.54 12.32 5.12
C ILE A 97 -4.94 11.39 6.20
N GLN A 98 -3.63 11.42 6.43
CA GLN A 98 -2.99 10.58 7.46
C GLN A 98 -3.67 10.67 8.84
N PRO A 99 -4.02 11.87 9.37
CA PRO A 99 -4.69 11.97 10.67
C PRO A 99 -6.12 11.40 10.68
N ILE A 100 -6.75 11.25 9.51
CA ILE A 100 -8.04 10.56 9.37
C ILE A 100 -7.80 9.06 9.49
N ALA A 101 -6.83 8.54 8.74
CA ALA A 101 -6.49 7.11 8.73
C ALA A 101 -6.03 6.59 10.10
N GLU A 102 -5.35 7.40 10.91
CA GLU A 102 -4.92 7.06 12.28
C GLU A 102 -6.07 6.69 13.23
N LYS A 103 -7.32 7.07 12.90
CA LYS A 103 -8.51 6.70 13.68
C LYS A 103 -8.94 5.25 13.46
N TYR A 104 -8.41 4.61 12.44
CA TYR A 104 -8.78 3.27 11.99
C TYR A 104 -7.66 2.28 12.26
N LYS A 105 -8.02 1.04 12.55
CA LYS A 105 -7.05 -0.05 12.62
C LYS A 105 -6.93 -0.69 11.24
N LEU A 106 -6.06 -0.12 10.41
CA LEU A 106 -5.78 -0.64 9.08
C LEU A 106 -5.00 -1.96 9.17
N ASP A 107 -5.47 -2.97 8.46
CA ASP A 107 -4.83 -4.27 8.29
C ASP A 107 -5.19 -4.86 6.92
N ASP A 108 -4.66 -6.05 6.62
CA ASP A 108 -4.83 -6.70 5.33
C ASP A 108 -6.28 -7.07 4.98
N ASN A 109 -7.17 -7.12 5.96
CA ASN A 109 -8.59 -7.43 5.76
C ASN A 109 -9.47 -6.18 5.89
N PHE A 110 -8.89 -4.99 6.02
CA PHE A 110 -9.62 -3.77 6.34
C PHE A 110 -10.76 -3.49 5.35
N GLU A 111 -10.56 -3.74 4.05
CA GLU A 111 -11.57 -3.59 3.00
C GLU A 111 -12.83 -4.43 3.21
N ARG A 112 -12.73 -5.52 3.97
CA ARG A 112 -13.85 -6.42 4.28
C ARG A 112 -14.60 -6.03 5.55
N THR A 113 -14.17 -4.96 6.22
CA THR A 113 -14.77 -4.49 7.46
C THR A 113 -15.87 -3.46 7.20
N SER A 114 -16.75 -3.25 8.18
CA SER A 114 -17.74 -2.16 8.12
C SER A 114 -17.13 -0.77 8.36
N GLU A 115 -15.83 -0.69 8.65
CA GLU A 115 -15.12 0.58 8.82
C GLU A 115 -14.55 1.12 7.50
N TYR A 116 -14.37 0.24 6.50
CA TYR A 116 -13.92 0.64 5.17
C TYR A 116 -14.82 1.72 4.56
N ASP A 117 -16.14 1.49 4.51
CA ASP A 117 -17.10 2.46 3.95
C ASP A 117 -17.06 3.81 4.69
N LYS A 118 -16.77 3.79 6.00
CA LYS A 118 -16.64 5.00 6.81
C LYS A 118 -15.38 5.77 6.42
N LEU A 119 -14.24 5.08 6.32
CA LEU A 119 -12.97 5.69 5.93
C LEU A 119 -13.07 6.25 4.50
N TYR A 120 -13.58 5.46 3.56
CA TYR A 120 -13.82 5.89 2.18
C TYR A 120 -14.67 7.16 2.14
N THR A 121 -15.76 7.21 2.92
CA THR A 121 -16.64 8.38 2.98
C THR A 121 -15.93 9.60 3.58
N GLU A 122 -15.19 9.43 4.68
CA GLU A 122 -14.49 10.53 5.35
C GLU A 122 -13.38 11.12 4.45
N ILE A 123 -12.60 10.27 3.78
CA ILE A 123 -11.59 10.68 2.80
C ILE A 123 -12.25 11.40 1.61
N SER A 124 -13.29 10.79 1.02
CA SER A 124 -14.05 11.39 -0.09
C SER A 124 -14.58 12.78 0.27
N GLN A 125 -15.12 12.96 1.47
CA GLN A 125 -15.61 14.25 1.95
C GLN A 125 -14.47 15.24 2.16
N HIS A 126 -13.35 14.80 2.73
CA HIS A 126 -12.18 15.65 2.97
C HIS A 126 -11.60 16.18 1.66
N ILE A 127 -11.39 15.31 0.67
CA ILE A 127 -10.85 15.68 -0.65
C ILE A 127 -11.81 16.65 -1.37
N ASN A 128 -13.12 16.36 -1.36
CA ASN A 128 -14.13 17.27 -1.93
C ASN A 128 -14.13 18.64 -1.26
N GLN A 129 -13.95 18.70 0.06
CA GLN A 129 -13.88 19.97 0.79
C GLN A 129 -12.61 20.74 0.43
N TYR A 130 -11.47 20.05 0.38
CA TYR A 130 -10.21 20.63 -0.05
C TYR A 130 -10.34 21.27 -1.44
N ILE A 131 -10.90 20.54 -2.41
CA ILE A 131 -11.11 21.05 -3.78
C ILE A 131 -11.94 22.34 -3.78
N LYS A 132 -13.02 22.40 -2.99
CA LYS A 132 -13.88 23.59 -2.88
C LYS A 132 -13.15 24.78 -2.25
N ASP A 133 -12.37 24.55 -1.20
CA ASP A 133 -11.68 25.61 -0.47
C ASP A 133 -10.57 26.28 -1.28
N TYR A 134 -9.99 25.55 -2.24
CA TYR A 134 -8.91 26.04 -3.10
C TYR A 134 -9.35 26.32 -4.55
N GLU A 135 -10.65 26.31 -4.83
CA GLU A 135 -11.23 26.55 -6.17
C GLU A 135 -10.59 25.71 -7.29
N LEU A 136 -10.20 24.47 -6.96
CA LEU A 136 -9.52 23.57 -7.89
C LEU A 136 -10.55 22.91 -8.82
N GLN A 137 -10.93 23.59 -9.91
CA GLN A 137 -11.81 23.05 -10.96
C GLN A 137 -11.16 23.10 -12.33
#